data_AF-A0A1W5XUS6-F1
#
_entry.id   AF-A0A1W5XUS6-F1
#
_cell.length_a   1.000
_cell.length_b   1.000
_cell.length_c   1.000
_cell.angle_alpha   90.00
_cell.angle_beta   90.00
_cell.angle_gamma   90.00
#
_symmetry.space_group_name_H-M   'P 1'
#
loop_
_entity.id
_entity.type
_entity.pdbx_description
1 polymer ?
#
loop_
_entity_poly.entity_id
_entity_poly.type
_entity_poly.pdbx_seq_one_letter_code
_entity_poly.pdbx_strand_id
1 'polypeptide(L)'
;MNAALGAFREADSTARAQLSAMQEQVSVLTSNWTGDAAARFGGAMHTWLEDFQTVVTALDRMVNTLEQNTGVYRSTHDSTEQAASNLASRMHAPLSL
;
A
#
# COMPACT_ATOMS: atom_id res chain seq x y z
N MET A 1 -7.60 -0.57 11.64
CA MET A 1 -6.44 -0.59 10.71
C MET A 1 -6.54 -1.70 9.66
N ASN A 2 -6.93 -2.94 10.01
CA ASN A 2 -7.02 -4.04 9.03
C ASN A 2 -7.94 -3.77 7.82
N ALA A 3 -9.10 -3.15 8.03
CA ALA A 3 -10.01 -2.80 6.93
C ALA A 3 -9.43 -1.74 5.99
N ALA A 4 -8.76 -0.72 6.55
CA ALA A 4 -8.07 0.30 5.75
C ALA A 4 -6.90 -0.30 4.96
N LEU A 5 -6.09 -1.16 5.58
CA LEU A 5 -4.99 -1.86 4.91
C LEU A 5 -5.50 -2.71 3.73
N GLY A 6 -6.61 -3.42 3.90
CA GLY A 6 -7.26 -4.17 2.83
C GLY A 6 -7.64 -3.27 1.65
N ALA A 7 -8.33 -2.16 1.92
CA ALA A 7 -8.75 -1.20 0.90
C ALA A 7 -7.56 -0.57 0.16
N PHE A 8 -6.47 -0.23 0.88
CA PHE A 8 -5.27 0.33 0.26
C PHE A 8 -4.54 -0.69 -0.62
N ARG A 9 -4.47 -1.97 -0.22
CA ARG A 9 -3.88 -3.04 -1.05
C ARG A 9 -4.68 -3.28 -2.33
N GLU A 10 -6.01 -3.27 -2.23
CA GLU A 10 -6.88 -3.40 -3.40
C GLU A 10 -6.73 -2.20 -4.35
N ALA A 11 -6.70 -0.98 -3.80
CA ALA A 11 -6.48 0.23 -4.57
C ALA A 11 -5.11 0.26 -5.25
N ASP A 12 -4.04 -0.13 -4.55
CA ASP A 12 -2.69 -0.23 -5.12
C ASP A 12 -2.63 -1.25 -6.27
N SER A 13 -3.18 -2.45 -6.05
CA SER A 13 -3.25 -3.50 -7.07
C SER A 13 -4.04 -3.04 -8.30
N THR A 14 -5.18 -2.38 -8.10
CA THR A 14 -6.01 -1.87 -9.19
C THR A 14 -5.30 -0.76 -9.95
N ALA A 15 -4.68 0.19 -9.25
CA ALA A 15 -3.95 1.29 -9.87
C ALA A 15 -2.77 0.78 -10.71
N ARG A 16 -2.01 -0.21 -10.22
CA ARG A 16 -0.92 -0.84 -10.99
C ARG A 16 -1.43 -1.52 -12.26
N ALA A 17 -2.53 -2.25 -12.17
CA ALA A 17 -3.14 -2.90 -13.33
C ALA A 17 -3.60 -1.88 -14.37
N GLN A 18 -4.23 -0.78 -13.94
CA GLN A 18 -4.64 0.30 -14.82
C GLN A 18 -3.46 1.03 -15.47
N LEU A 19 -2.39 1.27 -14.71
CA LEU A 19 -1.16 1.87 -15.24
C LEU A 19 -0.56 1.01 -16.36
N SER A 20 -0.41 -0.30 -16.12
CA SER A 20 0.11 -1.24 -17.11
C SER A 20 -0.75 -1.26 -18.38
N ALA A 21 -2.08 -1.36 -18.22
CA ALA A 21 -3.01 -1.37 -19.35
C ALA A 21 -2.92 -0.08 -20.18
N MET A 22 -2.79 1.08 -19.52
CA MET A 22 -2.65 2.35 -20.22
C MET A 22 -1.30 2.50 -20.92
N GLN A 23 -0.20 2.01 -20.33
CA GLN A 23 1.10 1.98 -21.01
C GLN A 23 1.04 1.20 -22.32
N GLU A 24 0.38 0.04 -22.32
CA GLU A 24 0.16 -0.76 -23.53
C GLU A 24 -0.68 -0.01 -24.56
N GLN A 25 -1.81 0.59 -24.14
CA GLN A 25 -2.69 1.35 -25.04
C GLN A 25 -1.97 2.55 -25.67
N VAL A 26 -1.20 3.30 -24.90
CA VAL A 26 -0.40 4.44 -25.38
C VAL A 26 0.67 3.97 -26.37
N SER A 27 1.33 2.85 -26.10
CA SER A 27 2.32 2.26 -27.02
C SER A 27 1.66 1.87 -28.35
N VAL A 28 0.52 1.20 -28.32
CA VAL A 28 -0.23 0.83 -29.53
C VAL A 28 -0.68 2.06 -30.31
N LEU A 29 -1.24 3.06 -29.61
CA LEU A 29 -1.73 4.27 -30.25
C LEU A 29 -0.61 5.06 -30.93
N THR A 30 0.51 5.26 -30.23
CA THR A 30 1.67 6.01 -30.76
C THR A 30 2.39 5.29 -31.89
N SER A 31 2.32 3.95 -31.94
CA SER A 31 2.88 3.17 -33.06
C SER A 31 2.12 3.33 -34.38
N ASN A 32 0.81 3.63 -34.32
CA ASN A 32 -0.06 3.70 -35.50
C ASN A 32 -0.48 5.14 -35.85
N TRP A 33 -0.32 6.09 -34.93
CA TRP A 33 -0.73 7.47 -35.11
C TRP A 33 0.50 8.38 -35.26
N THR A 34 0.62 9.05 -36.40
CA THR A 34 1.75 9.93 -36.73
C THR A 34 1.31 11.38 -36.98
N GLY A 35 2.25 12.32 -36.85
CA GLY A 35 2.06 13.75 -37.12
C GLY A 35 2.08 14.61 -35.85
N ASP A 36 1.97 15.93 -36.02
CA ASP A 36 2.12 16.90 -34.92
C ASP A 36 1.10 16.69 -33.78
N ALA A 37 -0.12 16.27 -34.12
CA ALA A 37 -1.15 15.94 -33.12
C ALA A 37 -0.76 14.70 -32.29
N ALA A 38 -0.21 13.68 -32.94
CA ALA A 38 0.25 12.46 -32.28
C ALA A 38 1.42 12.75 -31.33
N ALA A 39 2.36 13.63 -31.73
CA ALA A 39 3.47 14.04 -30.89
C ALA A 39 3.00 14.77 -29.62
N ARG A 40 2.04 15.70 -29.76
CA ARG A 40 1.46 16.43 -28.61
C ARG A 40 0.70 15.51 -27.67
N PHE A 41 -0.12 14.62 -28.22
CA PHE A 41 -0.87 13.65 -27.42
C PHE A 41 0.05 12.64 -26.74
N GLY A 42 1.06 12.13 -27.44
CA GLY A 42 2.08 11.23 -26.88
C GLY A 42 2.81 11.86 -25.70
N GLY A 43 3.19 13.14 -25.82
CA GLY A 43 3.78 13.89 -24.71
C GLY A 43 2.83 14.00 -23.50
N ALA A 44 1.56 14.39 -23.73
CA ALA A 44 0.57 14.48 -22.67
C ALA A 44 0.29 13.13 -21.98
N MET A 45 0.27 12.04 -22.75
CA MET A 45 0.12 10.69 -22.21
C MET A 45 1.33 10.24 -21.40
N HIS A 46 2.54 10.59 -21.83
CA HIS A 46 3.74 10.31 -21.04
C HIS A 46 3.69 11.01 -19.68
N THR A 47 3.36 12.30 -19.66
CA THR A 47 3.18 13.04 -18.41
C THR A 47 2.08 12.44 -17.55
N TRP A 48 0.94 12.06 -18.14
CA TRP A 48 -0.13 11.40 -17.40
C TRP A 48 0.33 10.08 -16.76
N LEU A 49 1.13 9.27 -17.47
CA LEU A 49 1.69 8.02 -16.95
C LEU A 49 2.65 8.26 -15.78
N GLU A 50 3.51 9.29 -15.87
CA GLU A 50 4.42 9.69 -14.80
C GLU A 50 3.65 10.17 -13.55
N ASP A 51 2.64 11.01 -13.75
CA ASP A 51 1.76 11.49 -12.67
C ASP A 51 1.02 10.32 -12.00
N PHE A 52 0.52 9.38 -12.79
CA PHE A 52 -0.19 8.21 -12.27
C PHE A 52 0.75 7.25 -11.53
N GLN A 53 2.00 7.10 -11.97
CA GLN A 53 3.04 6.37 -11.23
C GLN A 53 3.32 7.00 -9.85
N THR A 54 3.18 8.32 -9.72
CA THR A 54 3.28 9.00 -8.42
C THR A 54 2.15 8.58 -7.48
N VAL A 55 0.92 8.42 -7.99
CA VAL A 55 -0.22 7.91 -7.22
C VAL A 55 0.03 6.49 -6.74
N VAL A 56 0.49 5.60 -7.63
CA VAL A 56 0.86 4.21 -7.26
C VAL A 56 1.91 4.20 -6.15
N THR A 57 2.93 5.05 -6.26
CA THR A 57 3.99 5.15 -5.25
C THR A 57 3.45 5.63 -3.89
N ALA A 58 2.48 6.54 -3.88
CA ALA A 58 1.85 7.01 -2.66
C ALA A 58 0.98 5.91 -2.00
N LEU A 59 0.25 5.13 -2.79
CA LEU A 59 -0.53 3.99 -2.31
C LEU A 59 0.36 2.93 -1.67
N ASP A 60 1.46 2.56 -2.35
CA ASP A 60 2.46 1.63 -1.84
C ASP A 60 3.05 2.07 -0.50
N ARG A 61 3.40 3.36 -0.37
CA ARG A 61 3.87 3.92 0.90
C ARG A 61 2.84 3.81 2.03
N MET A 62 1.55 4.02 1.71
CA MET A 62 0.47 3.88 2.69
C MET A 62 0.29 2.43 3.12
N VAL A 63 0.32 1.48 2.19
CA VAL A 63 0.27 0.03 2.50
C VAL A 63 1.42 -0.34 3.45
N ASN A 64 2.66 0.01 3.08
CA ASN A 64 3.84 -0.27 3.89
C ASN A 64 3.75 0.33 5.30
N THR A 65 3.29 1.58 5.41
CA THR A 65 3.14 2.26 6.71
C THR A 65 2.07 1.60 7.58
N LEU A 66 0.93 1.22 6.98
CA LEU A 66 -0.16 0.56 7.71
C LEU A 66 0.23 -0.85 8.17
N GLU A 67 0.99 -1.59 7.36
CA GLU A 67 1.53 -2.90 7.73
C GLU A 67 2.51 -2.81 8.90
N GLN A 68 3.45 -1.87 8.85
CA GLN A 68 4.39 -1.65 9.95
C GLN A 68 3.66 -1.29 11.25
N ASN A 69 2.71 -0.36 11.18
CA ASN A 69 1.93 0.05 12.35
C ASN A 69 1.09 -1.09 12.93
N THR A 70 0.47 -1.92 12.09
CA THR A 70 -0.30 -3.09 12.56
C THR A 70 0.58 -4.19 13.12
N GLY A 71 1.77 -4.41 12.56
CA GLY A 71 2.77 -5.33 13.10
C GLY A 71 3.25 -4.90 14.50
N VAL A 72 3.62 -3.64 14.65
CA VAL A 72 4.04 -3.06 15.95
C VAL A 72 2.93 -3.15 16.97
N TYR A 73 1.71 -2.74 16.62
CA TYR A 73 0.58 -2.80 17.54
C TYR A 73 0.31 -4.22 18.07
N ARG A 74 0.32 -5.22 17.19
CA ARG A 74 0.14 -6.63 17.58
C ARG A 74 1.25 -7.10 18.52
N SER A 75 2.51 -6.83 18.17
CA SER A 75 3.66 -7.21 18.99
C SER A 75 3.63 -6.59 20.39
N THR A 76 3.32 -5.29 20.47
CA THR A 76 3.19 -4.57 21.75
C THR A 76 2.02 -5.09 22.57
N HIS A 77 0.88 -5.37 21.93
CA HIS A 77 -0.30 -5.92 22.58
C HIS A 77 0.01 -7.29 23.19
N ASP A 78 0.55 -8.22 22.39
CA ASP A 78 0.90 -9.57 22.84
C ASP A 78 1.92 -9.53 24.00
N SER A 79 2.93 -8.66 23.90
CA SER A 79 3.93 -8.49 24.96
C SER A 79 3.31 -7.94 26.25
N THR A 80 2.36 -7.02 26.14
CA THR A 80 1.67 -6.41 27.28
C THR A 80 0.73 -7.40 27.95
N GLU A 81 -0.03 -8.18 27.17
CA GLU A 81 -0.89 -9.25 27.69
C GLU A 81 -0.08 -10.33 28.40
N GLN A 82 1.06 -10.74 27.82
CA GLN A 82 1.97 -11.68 28.46
C GLN A 82 2.52 -11.13 29.79
N ALA A 83 2.97 -9.86 29.79
CA ALA A 83 3.45 -9.21 31.02
C ALA A 83 2.37 -9.11 32.09
N ALA A 84 1.14 -8.74 31.71
CA ALA A 84 0.00 -8.65 32.61
C ALA A 84 -0.39 -10.03 33.16
N SER A 85 -0.43 -11.06 32.31
CA SER A 85 -0.70 -12.46 32.70
C SER A 85 0.36 -12.98 33.68
N ASN A 86 1.63 -12.70 33.41
CA ASN A 86 2.74 -13.05 34.29
C ASN A 86 2.63 -12.33 35.65
N LEU A 87 2.28 -11.04 35.65
CA LEU A 87 2.08 -10.28 36.88
C LEU A 87 0.90 -10.82 37.69
N ALA A 88 -0.25 -11.08 37.04
CA ALA A 88 -1.43 -11.64 37.67
C ALA A 88 -1.12 -13.00 38.32
N SER A 89 -0.38 -13.86 37.63
CA SER A 89 0.07 -15.17 38.16
C SER A 89 0.94 -15.02 39.41
N ARG A 90 1.83 -14.02 39.44
CA ARG A 90 2.68 -13.73 40.63
C ARG A 90 1.88 -13.15 41.79
N MET A 91 0.83 -12.37 41.52
CA MET A 91 -0.05 -11.82 42.54
C MET A 91 -1.00 -12.88 43.13
N HIS A 92 -1.36 -13.89 42.35
CA HIS A 92 -2.22 -15.00 42.81
C HIS A 92 -1.46 -16.15 43.48
N ALA A 93 -0.13 -16.21 43.38
CA ALA A 93 0.66 -17.17 44.14
C ALA A 93 0.58 -16.79 45.64
N PRO A 94 -0.09 -17.59 46.49
CA PRO A 94 -0.16 -17.28 47.91
C PRO A 94 1.25 -17.34 48.50
N LEU A 95 1.59 -16.40 49.39
CA LEU A 95 2.80 -16.45 50.20
C LEU A 95 2.76 -17.77 51.00
N SER A 96 3.46 -18.79 50.53
CA SER A 96 3.75 -19.98 51.32
C SER A 96 4.75 -19.59 52.40
N LEU A 97 4.22 -19.26 53.59
CA LEU A 97 4.93 -19.19 54.87
C LEU A 97 5.44 -20.57 55.29
#